data_AF-A0A9X8BSD6-F1
#
_entry.id   AF-A0A9X8BSD6-F1
#
_cell.length_a   1.000
_cell.length_b   1.000
_cell.length_c   1.000
_cell.angle_alpha   90.00
_cell.angle_beta   90.00
_cell.angle_gamma   90.00
#
_symmetry.space_group_name_H-M   'P 1'
#
loop_
_entity.id
_entity.type
_entity.pdbx_description
1 polymer ?
#
loop_
_entity_poly.entity_id
_entity_poly.type
_entity_poly.pdbx_seq_one_letter_code
_entity_poly.pdbx_strand_id
1 'polypeptide(L)'
;MAVARKLPGCIYYAFAQDLADANAYHLVAGWKDEAFHQRDENATTFLQALATVVKNVRILNRLGVRYDVALQHVDDPRGKVA
;
A
#
# COMPACT_ATOMS: atom_id res chain seq x y z
N MET A 1 9.08 1.68 4.75
CA MET A 1 10.01 0.54 4.52
C MET A 1 10.05 -0.49 5.65
N ALA A 2 9.94 -0.12 6.95
CA ALA A 2 10.01 -1.10 8.04
C ALA A 2 8.89 -2.16 8.04
N VAL A 3 7.68 -1.80 7.58
CA VAL A 3 6.54 -2.72 7.46
C VAL A 3 6.66 -3.64 6.24
N ALA A 4 7.03 -3.11 5.07
CA ALA A 4 7.28 -3.92 3.87
C ALA A 4 8.28 -5.06 4.13
N ARG A 5 9.33 -4.79 4.92
CA ARG A 5 10.33 -5.81 5.32
C ARG A 5 9.76 -6.97 6.14
N LYS A 6 8.57 -6.83 6.73
CA LYS A 6 7.90 -7.87 7.52
C LYS A 6 6.88 -8.67 6.70
N LEU A 7 6.59 -8.25 5.46
CA LEU A 7 5.61 -8.89 4.58
C LEU A 7 6.35 -9.61 3.45
N PRO A 8 6.31 -10.96 3.37
CA PRO A 8 6.96 -11.70 2.31
C PRO A 8 6.54 -11.20 0.91
N GLY A 9 7.51 -10.90 0.06
CA GLY A 9 7.26 -10.45 -1.32
C GLY A 9 6.80 -8.99 -1.46
N CYS A 10 6.66 -8.23 -0.37
CA CYS A 10 6.36 -6.81 -0.44
C CYS A 10 7.62 -6.01 -0.81
N ILE A 11 7.59 -5.32 -1.95
CA ILE A 11 8.67 -4.47 -2.44
C ILE A 11 8.63 -3.12 -1.71
N TYR A 12 7.44 -2.52 -1.61
CA TYR A 12 7.23 -1.29 -0.88
C TYR A 12 5.81 -1.24 -0.31
N TYR A 13 5.65 -0.45 0.74
CA TYR A 13 4.38 -0.23 1.41
C TYR A 13 4.37 1.20 1.94
N ALA A 14 3.43 2.01 1.46
CA ALA A 14 3.31 3.42 1.77
C ALA A 14 1.87 3.77 2.11
N PHE A 15 1.70 4.56 3.17
CA PHE A 15 0.44 5.16 3.53
C PHE A 15 0.68 6.67 3.64
N ALA A 16 -0.04 7.46 2.85
CA ALA A 16 0.17 8.89 2.75
C ALA A 16 -1.16 9.62 2.62
N GLN A 17 -1.25 10.79 3.23
CA GLN A 17 -2.34 11.72 2.99
C GLN A 17 -2.19 12.32 1.58
N ASP A 18 -3.31 12.52 0.89
CA ASP A 18 -3.32 13.24 -0.38
C ASP A 18 -2.91 14.71 -0.16
N LEU A 19 -2.15 15.26 -1.11
CA LEU A 19 -1.65 16.64 -1.00
C LEU A 19 -2.73 17.69 -1.30
N ALA A 20 -3.73 17.34 -2.12
CA ALA A 20 -4.83 18.21 -2.52
C ALA A 20 -6.07 18.03 -1.63
N ASP A 21 -6.24 16.86 -0.99
CA ASP A 21 -7.36 16.59 -0.06
C ASP A 21 -6.87 15.98 1.27
N ALA A 22 -6.93 16.78 2.32
CA ALA A 22 -6.54 16.37 3.67
C ALA A 22 -7.40 15.22 4.25
N ASN A 23 -8.54 14.90 3.66
CA ASN A 23 -9.39 13.78 4.08
C ASN A 23 -9.18 12.52 3.24
N ALA A 24 -8.41 12.60 2.16
CA ALA A 24 -8.06 11.46 1.33
C ALA A 24 -6.71 10.88 1.76
N TYR A 25 -6.65 9.55 1.81
CA TYR A 25 -5.44 8.81 2.13
C TYR A 25 -5.23 7.72 1.10
N HIS A 26 -3.99 7.58 0.65
CA HIS A 26 -3.54 6.58 -0.31
C HIS A 26 -2.76 5.51 0.41
N LEU A 27 -3.19 4.27 0.22
CA LEU A 27 -2.44 3.08 0.56
C LEU A 27 -1.89 2.48 -0.73
N VAL A 28 -0.57 2.43 -0.87
CA VAL A 28 0.08 1.87 -2.06
C VAL A 28 1.07 0.80 -1.62
N ALA A 29 0.92 -0.40 -2.18
CA ALA A 29 1.80 -1.51 -1.95
C ALA A 29 2.27 -2.10 -3.29
N GLY A 30 3.58 -2.37 -3.38
CA GLY A 30 4.17 -3.10 -4.47
C GLY A 30 4.48 -4.53 -4.03
N TRP A 31 4.15 -5.49 -4.87
CA TRP A 31 4.39 -6.92 -4.64
C TRP A 31 5.29 -7.47 -5.73
N LYS A 32 6.08 -8.49 -5.37
CA LYS A 32 6.96 -9.21 -6.29
C LYS A 32 6.20 -9.77 -7.49
N ASP A 33 5.02 -10.30 -7.25
CA ASP A 33 4.12 -10.90 -8.24
C ASP A 33 2.69 -10.98 -7.69
N GLU A 34 1.75 -11.41 -8.53
CA GLU A 34 0.34 -11.57 -8.16
C GLU A 34 0.13 -12.61 -7.06
N ALA A 35 0.95 -13.66 -6.99
CA ALA A 35 0.78 -14.71 -5.98
C ALA A 35 1.05 -14.19 -4.56
N PHE A 36 2.09 -13.36 -4.38
CA PHE A 36 2.34 -12.70 -3.10
C PHE A 36 1.27 -11.67 -2.73
N HIS A 37 0.77 -10.91 -3.72
CA HIS A 37 -0.36 -10.00 -3.51
C HIS A 37 -1.61 -10.75 -3.01
N GLN A 38 -2.01 -11.80 -3.74
CA GLN A 38 -3.18 -12.61 -3.37
C GLN A 38 -3.01 -13.27 -2.00
N ARG A 39 -1.80 -13.73 -1.67
CA ARG A 39 -1.52 -14.30 -0.35
C ARG A 39 -1.76 -13.28 0.77
N ASP A 40 -1.34 -12.03 0.60
CA ASP A 40 -1.54 -10.98 1.60
C ASP A 40 -3.02 -10.59 1.72
N GLU A 41 -3.73 -10.40 0.59
CA GLU A 41 -5.17 -10.07 0.60
C GLU A 41 -6.02 -11.14 1.29
N ASN A 42 -5.58 -12.39 1.26
CA ASN A 42 -6.25 -13.51 1.91
C ASN A 42 -5.69 -13.86 3.30
N ALA A 43 -4.68 -13.13 3.79
CA ALA A 43 -4.07 -13.41 5.08
C ALA A 43 -5.03 -13.05 6.23
N THR A 44 -5.15 -13.94 7.21
CA THR A 44 -6.01 -13.71 8.40
C THR A 44 -5.68 -12.38 9.10
N THR A 45 -4.40 -12.02 9.19
CA THR A 45 -3.94 -10.77 9.80
C THR A 45 -4.43 -9.55 9.03
N PHE A 46 -4.39 -9.59 7.69
CA PHE A 46 -4.89 -8.51 6.85
C PHE A 46 -6.41 -8.38 6.98
N LEU A 47 -7.14 -9.50 6.88
CA LEU A 47 -8.60 -9.51 7.00
C LEU A 47 -9.09 -9.04 8.38
N GLN A 48 -8.37 -9.36 9.46
CA GLN A 48 -8.66 -8.86 10.81
C GLN A 48 -8.42 -7.35 10.94
N ALA A 49 -7.33 -6.83 10.38
CA ALA A 49 -7.04 -5.40 10.36
C ALA A 49 -8.09 -4.64 9.55
N LEU A 50 -8.41 -5.15 8.35
CA LEU A 50 -9.46 -4.59 7.49
C LEU A 50 -10.81 -4.58 8.22
N ALA A 51 -11.20 -5.69 8.85
CA ALA A 51 -12.45 -5.79 9.61
C ALA A 51 -12.51 -4.78 10.76
N THR A 52 -11.39 -4.56 11.47
CA THR A 52 -11.31 -3.55 12.52
C THR A 52 -11.56 -2.15 11.97
N VAL A 53 -10.95 -1.79 10.85
CA VAL A 53 -11.11 -0.46 10.25
C VAL A 53 -12.53 -0.25 9.73
N VAL A 54 -13.04 -1.15 8.89
CA VAL A 54 -14.36 -0.95 8.24
C VAL A 54 -15.53 -0.96 9.23
N LYS A 55 -15.35 -1.56 10.41
CA LYS A 55 -16.37 -1.57 11.47
C LYS A 55 -16.34 -0.34 12.38
N ASN A 56 -15.19 0.33 12.50
CA ASN A 56 -14.99 1.40 13.48
C ASN A 56 -14.72 2.77 12.85
N VAL A 57 -14.42 2.82 11.56
CA VAL A 57 -14.06 4.06 10.85
C VAL A 57 -15.11 4.37 9.80
N ARG A 58 -15.62 5.60 9.81
CA ARG A 58 -16.54 6.08 8.77
C ARG A 58 -15.76 6.45 7.50
N ILE A 59 -15.73 5.52 6.55
CA ILE A 59 -15.14 5.72 5.23
C ILE A 59 -16.24 6.20 4.27
N LEU A 60 -16.14 7.44 3.77
CA LEU A 60 -17.14 8.02 2.87
C LEU A 60 -17.05 7.46 1.45
N ASN A 61 -15.84 7.15 0.99
CA ASN A 61 -15.57 6.57 -0.32
C ASN A 61 -14.31 5.69 -0.27
N ARG A 62 -14.26 4.63 -1.10
CA ARG A 62 -13.10 3.75 -1.25
C ARG A 62 -12.94 3.36 -2.71
N LEU A 63 -11.75 3.58 -3.27
CA LEU A 63 -11.36 3.11 -4.59
C LEU A 63 -10.16 2.16 -4.46
N GLY A 64 -10.20 1.05 -5.20
CA GLY A 64 -9.06 0.14 -5.33
C GLY A 64 -8.64 0.06 -6.79
N VAL A 65 -7.34 0.19 -7.05
CA VAL A 65 -6.76 0.06 -8.39
C VAL A 65 -5.54 -0.85 -8.31
N ARG A 66 -5.41 -1.75 -9.29
CA ARG A 66 -4.28 -2.66 -9.42
C ARG A 66 -3.58 -2.39 -10.75
N TYR A 67 -2.25 -2.41 -10.72
CA TYR A 67 -1.40 -2.20 -11.88
C TYR A 67 -0.42 -3.37 -12.03
N ASP A 68 -0.27 -3.86 -13.26
CA ASP A 68 0.82 -4.77 -13.62
C ASP A 68 2.01 -3.92 -14.07
N VAL A 69 3.12 -4.01 -13.32
CA VAL A 69 4.30 -3.18 -13.54
C VAL A 69 5.31 -3.91 -14.40
N ALA A 70 5.49 -3.45 -15.65
CA ALA A 70 6.50 -4.02 -16.55
C ALA A 70 7.94 -3.65 -16.17
N LEU A 71 8.15 -2.45 -15.59
CA LEU A 71 9.46 -1.95 -15.16
C LEU A 71 9.30 -0.95 -14.01
N GLN A 72 10.19 -1.02 -13.02
CA GLN A 72 10.27 -0.07 -11.91
C GLN A 72 11.70 0.43 -11.75
N HIS A 73 11.86 1.75 -11.72
CA HIS A 73 13.12 2.42 -11.35
C HIS A 73 13.03 2.89 -9.90
N VAL A 74 14.11 2.72 -9.13
CA VAL A 74 14.19 3.17 -7.74
C VAL A 74 15.30 4.20 -7.64
N ASP A 75 14.90 5.46 -7.67
CA ASP A 75 15.80 6.61 -7.64
C ASP A 75 15.59 7.43 -6.35
N ASP A 76 16.63 8.15 -5.91
CA ASP A 76 16.54 9.11 -4.81
C ASP A 76 16.75 10.54 -5.34
N PRO A 77 15.67 11.32 -5.57
CA PRO A 77 15.78 12.64 -6.15
C PRO A 77 16.35 13.68 -5.17
N ARG A 78 16.49 13.36 -3.87
CA ARG A 78 16.97 14.32 -2.87
C ARG A 78 18.40 14.78 -3.15
N GLY A 79 19.21 13.94 -3.80
CA GLY A 79 20.55 14.32 -4.25
C GLY A 79 20.56 15.45 -5.30
N LYS A 80 19.42 15.81 -5.90
CA LYS A 80 19.31 16.91 -6.87
C LYS A 80 19.03 18.27 -6.23
N VAL A 81 18.69 18.29 -4.95
CA VAL A 81 18.30 19.49 -4.19
C VAL A 81 19.19 19.71 -2.95
N ALA A 82 20.24 18.90 -2.80
CA ALA A 82 21.22 18.97 -1.73
C ALA A 82 22.42 19.85 -2.11
#